data_AF-Q0ACG1-F1
#
_entry.id   AF-Q0ACG1-F1
#
_cell.length_a   1.000
_cell.length_b   1.000
_cell.length_c   1.000
_cell.angle_alpha   90.00
_cell.angle_beta   90.00
_cell.angle_gamma   90.00
#
_symmetry.space_group_name_H-M   'P 1'
#
loop_
_entity.id
_entity.type
_entity.pdbx_description
1 polymer ?
#
loop_
_entity_poly.entity_id
_entity_poly.type
_entity_poly.pdbx_seq_one_letter_code
_entity_poly.pdbx_strand_id
1 'polypeptide(L)'
;MAQVRDHDRASVAEGDERTYGGELRRRYATGKGSWEWINAEELALARNQARGPWAEALSGVDYPWLCWNVDDQWCLVQQRMVRSVGWTPVVGFDPRVGPPPLVEGAILIDFNEGLDLPTMSMMFPLEFIFLFAPRLAFWHSDLLVREPVFRQLADDFRGLADGETAATDIRRGWWRRLIGHRGRYWELIGCNTRGASRAQYESGCGWWRRPTRHPNCPDEAERAARRRYMHDHGVGILIWEERAGGTVHPIPLRWVEEGHCSRVGNKRYQSRSPRDHRRDLSKDLSFNYDLNEVASQLGLSRFLTGPGVNERTET
;
A
#
# COMPACT_ATOMS: atom_id res chain seq x y z
N MET A 1 -52.74 -32.71 -32.33
CA MET A 1 -51.77 -32.63 -33.44
C MET A 1 -50.66 -31.69 -33.02
N ALA A 2 -49.46 -32.25 -32.88
CA ALA A 2 -48.35 -31.68 -32.14
C ALA A 2 -47.61 -30.58 -32.91
N GLN A 3 -47.01 -29.70 -32.12
CA GLN A 3 -46.30 -28.48 -32.48
C GLN A 3 -45.08 -28.72 -33.38
N VAL A 4 -44.86 -27.74 -34.26
CA VAL A 4 -43.65 -27.50 -35.04
C VAL A 4 -42.45 -27.34 -34.10
N ARG A 5 -41.41 -28.17 -34.27
CA ARG A 5 -40.08 -27.95 -33.69
C ARG A 5 -39.22 -27.27 -34.73
N ASP A 6 -38.93 -26.00 -34.50
CA ASP A 6 -37.85 -25.28 -35.13
C ASP A 6 -36.57 -25.58 -34.32
N HIS A 7 -35.67 -26.36 -34.90
CA HIS A 7 -34.36 -26.67 -34.33
C HIS A 7 -33.31 -25.84 -35.07
N ASP A 8 -33.18 -24.58 -34.66
CA ASP A 8 -31.96 -23.80 -34.86
C ASP A 8 -31.61 -23.12 -33.54
N ARG A 9 -30.71 -23.76 -32.78
CA ARG A 9 -29.92 -23.09 -31.76
C ARG A 9 -28.46 -23.40 -32.02
N ALA A 10 -27.82 -22.38 -32.58
CA ALA A 10 -26.39 -22.21 -32.66
C ALA A 10 -25.72 -22.55 -31.32
N SER A 11 -24.62 -23.28 -31.46
CA SER A 11 -23.61 -23.53 -30.46
C SER A 11 -22.99 -22.21 -30.01
N VAL A 12 -23.31 -21.79 -28.78
CA VAL A 12 -22.52 -20.80 -28.06
C VAL A 12 -21.63 -21.58 -27.10
N ALA A 13 -20.32 -21.45 -27.34
CA ALA A 13 -19.28 -22.09 -26.57
C ALA A 13 -19.42 -21.79 -25.07
N GLU A 14 -19.61 -22.84 -24.27
CA GLU A 14 -19.38 -22.83 -22.83
C GLU A 14 -17.87 -22.65 -22.59
N GLY A 15 -17.43 -21.40 -22.57
CA GLY A 15 -16.15 -21.02 -22.01
C GLY A 15 -16.18 -21.25 -20.50
N ASP A 16 -15.35 -22.18 -20.06
CA ASP A 16 -15.15 -22.65 -18.68
C ASP A 16 -15.13 -21.52 -17.62
N GLU A 17 -16.23 -21.36 -16.88
CA GLU A 17 -16.38 -20.44 -15.74
C GLU A 17 -15.30 -20.65 -14.65
N ARG A 18 -14.64 -21.82 -14.59
CA ARG A 18 -13.56 -22.10 -13.62
C ARG A 18 -12.26 -21.38 -13.95
N THR A 19 -11.98 -21.16 -15.24
CA THR A 19 -10.75 -20.49 -15.68
C THR A 19 -10.86 -18.96 -15.50
N TYR A 20 -12.05 -18.39 -15.73
CA TYR A 20 -12.31 -16.95 -15.55
C TYR A 20 -12.19 -16.50 -14.09
N GLY A 21 -12.68 -17.30 -13.14
CA GLY A 21 -12.54 -17.02 -11.71
C GLY A 21 -11.08 -17.06 -11.21
N GLY A 22 -10.24 -17.90 -11.83
CA GLY A 22 -8.83 -18.03 -11.49
C GLY A 22 -8.00 -16.81 -11.89
N GLU A 23 -8.15 -16.36 -13.14
CA GLU A 23 -7.40 -15.22 -13.67
C GLU A 23 -7.79 -13.90 -12.98
N LEU A 24 -9.10 -13.67 -12.79
CA LEU A 24 -9.56 -12.48 -12.08
C LEU A 24 -8.99 -12.44 -10.65
N ARG A 25 -9.05 -13.57 -9.93
CA ARG A 25 -8.47 -13.69 -8.58
C ARG A 25 -6.97 -13.42 -8.57
N ARG A 26 -6.22 -13.93 -9.56
CA ARG A 26 -4.79 -13.64 -9.72
C ARG A 26 -4.56 -12.15 -9.86
N ARG A 27 -5.26 -11.47 -10.77
CA ARG A 27 -5.10 -10.02 -11.01
C ARG A 27 -5.41 -9.18 -9.77
N TYR A 28 -6.47 -9.53 -9.01
CA TYR A 28 -6.73 -8.90 -7.71
C TYR A 28 -5.56 -9.11 -6.73
N ALA A 29 -5.03 -10.33 -6.65
CA ALA A 29 -3.91 -10.64 -5.75
C ALA A 29 -2.60 -9.95 -6.18
N THR A 30 -2.34 -9.81 -7.49
CA THR A 30 -1.24 -9.01 -8.05
C THR A 30 -1.37 -7.56 -7.61
N GLY A 31 -2.54 -6.94 -7.79
CA GLY A 31 -2.80 -5.56 -7.39
C GLY A 31 -2.66 -5.31 -5.88
N LYS A 32 -2.89 -6.35 -5.07
CA LYS A 32 -2.62 -6.33 -3.62
C LYS A 32 -1.16 -6.62 -3.27
N GLY A 33 -0.21 -6.61 -4.21
CA GLY A 33 1.23 -6.74 -3.96
C GLY A 33 1.63 -8.11 -3.44
N SER A 34 1.55 -9.14 -4.28
CA SER A 34 1.92 -10.51 -3.92
C SER A 34 2.83 -11.16 -4.96
N TRP A 35 4.04 -11.53 -4.55
CA TRP A 35 5.03 -12.19 -5.40
C TRP A 35 4.57 -13.52 -5.99
N GLU A 36 3.60 -14.19 -5.37
CA GLU A 36 3.05 -15.45 -5.89
C GLU A 36 2.20 -15.29 -7.16
N TRP A 37 1.61 -14.11 -7.40
CA TRP A 37 0.55 -13.95 -8.41
C TRP A 37 0.92 -13.05 -9.60
N ILE A 38 1.93 -12.19 -9.43
CA ILE A 38 2.44 -11.38 -10.54
C ILE A 38 3.12 -12.27 -11.58
N ASN A 39 2.83 -12.04 -12.86
CA ASN A 39 3.51 -12.72 -13.95
C ASN A 39 4.72 -11.90 -14.46
N ALA A 40 5.52 -12.47 -15.37
CA ALA A 40 6.73 -11.82 -15.87
C ALA A 40 6.46 -10.54 -16.67
N GLU A 41 5.36 -10.51 -17.44
CA GLU A 41 4.96 -9.36 -18.26
C GLU A 41 4.50 -8.18 -17.39
N GLU A 42 3.62 -8.43 -16.43
CA GLU A 42 3.17 -7.44 -15.43
C GLU A 42 4.34 -6.90 -14.61
N LEU A 43 5.29 -7.77 -14.22
CA LEU A 43 6.50 -7.34 -13.51
C LEU A 43 7.39 -6.46 -14.38
N ALA A 44 7.58 -6.83 -15.66
CA ALA A 44 8.34 -6.01 -16.59
C ALA A 44 7.69 -4.64 -16.80
N LEU A 45 6.37 -4.62 -17.00
CA LEU A 45 5.60 -3.39 -17.15
C LEU A 45 5.68 -2.51 -15.91
N ALA A 46 5.47 -3.07 -14.71
CA ALA A 46 5.60 -2.33 -13.45
C ALA A 46 6.98 -1.69 -13.28
N ARG A 47 8.05 -2.41 -13.64
CA ARG A 47 9.42 -1.88 -13.60
C ARG A 47 9.66 -0.79 -14.65
N ASN A 48 9.07 -0.90 -15.83
CA ASN A 48 9.16 0.12 -16.88
C ASN A 48 8.39 1.38 -16.47
N GLN A 49 7.18 1.24 -15.92
CA GLN A 49 6.40 2.36 -15.38
C GLN A 49 7.19 3.07 -14.27
N ALA A 50 7.79 2.31 -13.35
CA ALA A 50 8.62 2.85 -12.29
C ALA A 50 9.84 3.62 -12.84
N ARG A 51 10.59 3.06 -13.80
CA ARG A 51 11.79 3.71 -14.36
C ARG A 51 11.47 4.90 -15.28
N GLY A 52 10.27 4.95 -15.83
CA GLY A 52 9.82 5.98 -16.76
C GLY A 52 8.86 6.94 -16.07
N PRO A 53 7.55 6.88 -16.35
CA PRO A 53 6.58 7.87 -15.89
C PRO A 53 6.61 8.19 -14.39
N TRP A 54 6.80 7.20 -13.51
CA TRP A 54 6.84 7.48 -12.06
C TRP A 54 8.11 8.24 -11.66
N ALA A 55 9.25 7.90 -12.26
CA ALA A 55 10.53 8.58 -12.01
C ALA A 55 10.52 10.00 -12.59
N GLU A 56 9.92 10.18 -13.76
CA GLU A 56 9.75 11.50 -14.39
C GLU A 56 8.86 12.40 -13.53
N ALA A 57 7.72 11.88 -13.05
CA ALA A 57 6.80 12.62 -12.19
C ALA A 57 7.45 13.09 -10.88
N LEU A 58 8.44 12.36 -10.35
CA LEU A 58 9.16 12.72 -9.12
C LEU A 58 10.55 13.32 -9.37
N SER A 59 10.86 13.70 -10.61
CA SER A 59 12.13 14.33 -10.94
C SER A 59 12.30 15.65 -10.15
N GLY A 60 13.41 15.77 -9.42
CA GLY A 60 13.70 16.92 -8.58
C GLY A 60 12.96 16.96 -7.23
N VAL A 61 12.24 15.90 -6.84
CA VAL A 61 11.55 15.82 -5.55
C VAL A 61 12.38 15.04 -4.53
N ASP A 62 12.93 15.76 -3.55
CA ASP A 62 13.79 15.16 -2.51
C ASP A 62 13.02 14.40 -1.42
N TYR A 63 11.84 14.92 -1.04
CA TYR A 63 11.05 14.43 0.08
C TYR A 63 9.61 14.09 -0.33
N PRO A 64 9.39 13.06 -1.18
CA PRO A 64 8.05 12.63 -1.54
C PRO A 64 7.42 11.79 -0.42
N TRP A 65 6.12 12.00 -0.17
CA TRP A 65 5.33 11.23 0.78
C TRP A 65 4.05 10.70 0.12
N LEU A 66 3.93 9.38 0.02
CA LEU A 66 2.79 8.70 -0.59
C LEU A 66 1.52 8.83 0.27
N CYS A 67 0.50 9.49 -0.28
CA CYS A 67 -0.88 9.52 0.18
C CYS A 67 -1.71 8.62 -0.74
N TRP A 68 -2.32 7.56 -0.21
CA TRP A 68 -3.06 6.59 -1.02
C TRP A 68 -4.56 6.81 -0.93
N ASN A 69 -5.22 7.11 -2.05
CA ASN A 69 -6.64 7.37 -2.07
C ASN A 69 -7.48 6.10 -2.01
N VAL A 70 -8.33 6.04 -0.99
CA VAL A 70 -9.51 5.18 -0.92
C VAL A 70 -10.77 5.96 -0.52
N ASP A 71 -10.59 7.22 -0.10
CA ASP A 71 -11.63 8.18 0.23
C ASP A 71 -11.01 9.59 0.11
N ASP A 72 -11.63 10.44 -0.71
CA ASP A 72 -11.06 11.73 -1.10
C ASP A 72 -10.83 12.65 0.09
N GLN A 73 -11.73 12.66 1.08
CA GLN A 73 -11.62 13.57 2.22
C GLN A 73 -10.50 13.14 3.16
N TRP A 74 -10.37 11.84 3.40
CA TRP A 74 -9.26 11.28 4.17
C TRP A 74 -7.93 11.56 3.48
N CYS A 75 -7.87 11.33 2.16
CA CYS A 75 -6.67 11.60 1.37
C CYS A 75 -6.30 13.10 1.38
N LEU A 76 -7.27 14.01 1.30
CA LEU A 76 -7.02 15.45 1.39
C LEU A 76 -6.44 15.87 2.74
N VAL A 77 -6.94 15.32 3.86
CA VAL A 77 -6.37 15.59 5.20
C VAL A 77 -4.91 15.13 5.24
N GLN A 78 -4.63 13.93 4.75
CA GLN A 78 -3.29 13.38 4.63
C GLN A 78 -2.37 14.28 3.78
N GLN A 79 -2.80 14.68 2.59
CA GLN A 79 -2.04 15.58 1.72
C GLN A 79 -1.70 16.91 2.41
N ARG A 80 -2.67 17.53 3.11
CA ARG A 80 -2.46 18.80 3.83
C ARG A 80 -1.47 18.64 4.99
N MET A 81 -1.54 17.52 5.72
CA MET A 81 -0.59 17.21 6.76
C MET A 81 0.83 17.10 6.19
N VAL A 82 1.03 16.31 5.13
CA VAL A 82 2.33 16.17 4.44
C VAL A 82 2.88 17.54 4.00
N ARG A 83 2.06 18.36 3.36
CA ARG A 83 2.47 19.72 2.96
C ARG A 83 2.89 20.56 4.16
N SER A 84 2.18 20.47 5.29
CA SER A 84 2.44 21.28 6.49
C SER A 84 3.79 21.00 7.15
N VAL A 85 4.40 19.86 6.85
CA VAL A 85 5.76 19.51 7.30
C VAL A 85 6.80 19.73 6.22
N GLY A 86 6.46 20.28 5.05
CA GLY A 86 7.42 20.57 3.97
C GLY A 86 7.86 19.34 3.17
N TRP A 87 7.07 18.26 3.20
CA TRP A 87 7.19 17.13 2.27
C TRP A 87 6.24 17.35 1.08
N THR A 88 6.55 16.74 -0.06
CA THR A 88 5.70 16.79 -1.26
C THR A 88 4.70 15.63 -1.23
N PRO A 89 3.38 15.90 -1.19
CA PRO A 89 2.39 14.84 -1.29
C PRO A 89 2.45 14.18 -2.67
N VAL A 90 2.71 12.88 -2.70
CA VAL A 90 2.59 12.04 -3.89
C VAL A 90 1.30 11.25 -3.75
N VAL A 91 0.37 11.41 -4.67
CA VAL A 91 -0.97 10.85 -4.57
C VAL A 91 -1.08 9.68 -5.54
N GLY A 92 -1.32 8.48 -4.97
CA GLY A 92 -1.74 7.29 -5.73
C GLY A 92 -3.15 6.89 -5.32
N PHE A 93 -3.78 5.97 -6.03
CA PHE A 93 -5.18 5.61 -5.77
C PHE A 93 -5.50 4.15 -6.11
N ASP A 94 -6.51 3.59 -5.42
CA ASP A 94 -7.15 2.36 -5.88
C ASP A 94 -7.99 2.69 -7.13
N PRO A 95 -7.83 1.98 -8.27
CA PRO A 95 -8.53 2.29 -9.53
C PRO A 95 -10.06 2.21 -9.42
N ARG A 96 -10.59 1.57 -8.37
CA ARG A 96 -12.03 1.52 -8.07
C ARG A 96 -12.59 2.85 -7.54
N VAL A 97 -11.73 3.70 -7.00
CA VAL A 97 -12.08 5.01 -6.44
C VAL A 97 -11.67 6.12 -7.40
N GLY A 98 -10.45 6.02 -7.96
CA GLY A 98 -9.88 7.04 -8.82
C GLY A 98 -9.11 8.13 -8.05
N PRO A 99 -8.59 9.14 -8.76
CA PRO A 99 -7.79 10.19 -8.17
C PRO A 99 -8.65 11.16 -7.33
N PRO A 100 -8.18 11.58 -6.14
CA PRO A 100 -8.86 12.60 -5.34
C PRO A 100 -8.51 14.01 -5.86
N PRO A 101 -9.19 15.06 -5.37
CA PRO A 101 -8.68 16.42 -5.49
C PRO A 101 -7.27 16.53 -4.90
N LEU A 102 -6.46 17.40 -5.50
CA LEU A 102 -5.07 17.61 -5.11
C LEU A 102 -4.90 18.93 -4.36
N VAL A 103 -4.12 18.92 -3.29
CA VAL A 103 -3.62 20.17 -2.70
C VAL A 103 -2.54 20.78 -3.60
N GLU A 104 -2.36 22.09 -3.51
CA GLU A 104 -1.28 22.79 -4.20
C GLU A 104 0.08 22.13 -3.95
N GLY A 105 0.82 21.86 -5.04
CA GLY A 105 2.13 21.22 -5.01
C GLY A 105 2.11 19.69 -4.86
N ALA A 106 0.94 19.06 -4.73
CA ALA A 106 0.84 17.60 -4.77
C ALA A 106 1.05 17.07 -6.20
N ILE A 107 1.59 15.86 -6.30
CA ILE A 107 1.88 15.17 -7.56
C ILE A 107 1.01 13.92 -7.62
N LEU A 108 0.16 13.81 -8.64
CA LEU A 108 -0.64 12.62 -8.91
C LEU A 108 0.16 11.64 -9.76
N ILE A 109 0.16 10.36 -9.37
CA ILE A 109 0.71 9.26 -10.18
C ILE A 109 -0.33 8.14 -10.23
N ASP A 110 -0.77 7.79 -11.44
CA ASP A 110 -1.52 6.56 -11.66
C ASP A 110 -0.55 5.37 -11.71
N PHE A 111 -0.34 4.74 -10.55
CA PHE A 111 0.50 3.55 -10.44
C PHE A 111 -0.09 2.32 -11.16
N ASN A 112 -1.36 2.36 -11.58
CA ASN A 112 -2.04 1.28 -12.28
C ASN A 112 -2.07 1.47 -13.81
N GLU A 113 -1.59 2.61 -14.32
CA GLU A 113 -1.58 2.91 -15.76
C GLU A 113 -0.85 1.83 -16.56
N GLY A 114 -1.56 1.24 -17.53
CA GLY A 114 -1.08 0.16 -18.40
C GLY A 114 -1.09 -1.24 -17.75
N LEU A 115 -1.08 -1.35 -16.42
CA LEU A 115 -1.26 -2.63 -15.72
C LEU A 115 -2.74 -3.05 -15.68
N ASP A 116 -3.64 -2.06 -15.67
CA ASP A 116 -5.09 -2.20 -15.72
C ASP A 116 -5.64 -3.20 -14.69
N LEU A 117 -5.01 -3.30 -13.51
CA LEU A 117 -5.43 -4.23 -12.48
C LEU A 117 -6.77 -3.76 -11.88
N PRO A 118 -7.66 -4.70 -11.49
CA PRO A 118 -8.98 -4.35 -10.97
C PRO A 118 -8.93 -3.70 -9.57
N THR A 119 -7.77 -3.70 -8.93
CA THR A 119 -7.47 -3.02 -7.68
C THR A 119 -5.97 -2.78 -7.63
N MET A 120 -5.55 -1.79 -6.85
CA MET A 120 -4.16 -1.63 -6.48
C MET A 120 -4.09 -1.20 -5.01
N SER A 121 -3.11 -1.73 -4.28
CA SER A 121 -2.78 -1.29 -2.93
C SER A 121 -1.56 -0.38 -2.98
N MET A 122 -1.44 0.55 -2.03
CA MET A 122 -0.22 1.33 -1.81
C MET A 122 1.05 0.47 -1.74
N MET A 123 0.94 -0.80 -1.33
CA MET A 123 2.08 -1.71 -1.25
C MET A 123 2.71 -1.97 -2.62
N PHE A 124 1.93 -1.84 -3.69
CA PHE A 124 2.39 -2.08 -5.06
C PHE A 124 3.59 -1.19 -5.41
N PRO A 125 3.49 0.16 -5.38
CA PRO A 125 4.63 1.02 -5.67
C PRO A 125 5.77 0.94 -4.64
N LEU A 126 5.51 0.58 -3.37
CA LEU A 126 6.56 0.52 -2.36
C LEU A 126 7.68 -0.49 -2.67
N GLU A 127 7.38 -1.51 -3.47
CA GLU A 127 8.36 -2.53 -3.89
C GLU A 127 9.43 -1.97 -4.83
N PHE A 128 9.12 -0.89 -5.55
CA PHE A 128 9.92 -0.37 -6.66
C PHE A 128 10.50 1.01 -6.40
N ILE A 129 10.45 1.53 -5.17
CA ILE A 129 10.93 2.88 -4.81
C ILE A 129 12.31 3.18 -5.36
N PHE A 130 13.21 2.19 -5.33
CA PHE A 130 14.58 2.33 -5.85
C PHE A 130 14.71 2.71 -7.32
N LEU A 131 13.62 2.57 -8.09
CA LEU A 131 13.56 2.92 -9.51
C LEU A 131 13.12 4.36 -9.77
N PHE A 132 12.41 5.00 -8.83
CA PHE A 132 11.69 6.24 -9.13
C PHE A 132 11.83 7.36 -8.09
N ALA A 133 12.32 7.09 -6.89
CA ALA A 133 12.47 8.12 -5.85
C ALA A 133 13.82 8.01 -5.13
N PRO A 134 14.36 9.10 -4.56
CA PRO A 134 15.54 9.03 -3.68
C PRO A 134 15.20 8.39 -2.32
N ARG A 135 13.96 8.60 -1.87
CA ARG A 135 13.29 7.95 -0.75
C ARG A 135 11.79 8.09 -0.96
N LEU A 136 10.98 7.34 -0.23
CA LEU A 136 9.54 7.56 -0.21
C LEU A 136 9.02 7.32 1.21
N ALA A 137 8.50 8.37 1.84
CA ALA A 137 7.67 8.22 3.02
C ALA A 137 6.26 7.78 2.61
N PHE A 138 5.56 7.09 3.50
CA PHE A 138 4.21 6.59 3.24
C PHE A 138 3.46 6.37 4.55
N TRP A 139 2.13 6.34 4.44
CA TRP A 139 1.25 5.84 5.49
C TRP A 139 0.08 5.08 4.90
N HIS A 140 -0.61 4.31 5.74
CA HIS A 140 -1.81 3.61 5.34
C HIS A 140 -2.97 4.60 5.11
N SER A 141 -3.86 4.28 4.17
CA SER A 141 -4.94 5.17 3.75
C SER A 141 -6.02 5.41 4.82
N ASP A 142 -6.06 4.57 5.86
CA ASP A 142 -6.96 4.69 7.02
C ASP A 142 -6.21 5.12 8.30
N LEU A 143 -5.02 5.72 8.16
CA LEU A 143 -4.25 6.27 9.27
C LEU A 143 -4.26 7.80 9.26
N LEU A 144 -4.53 8.38 10.42
CA LEU A 144 -4.17 9.76 10.75
C LEU A 144 -3.26 9.75 11.98
N VAL A 145 -2.35 10.72 12.10
CA VAL A 145 -1.36 10.76 13.18
C VAL A 145 -1.40 12.13 13.85
N ARG A 146 -1.33 12.19 15.19
CA ARG A 146 -1.24 13.48 15.89
C ARG A 146 -0.08 14.30 15.35
N GLU A 147 -0.30 15.61 15.20
CA GLU A 147 0.69 16.50 14.60
C GLU A 147 2.09 16.43 15.25
N PRO A 148 2.25 16.40 16.60
CA PRO A 148 3.59 16.33 17.19
C PRO A 148 4.36 15.07 16.79
N VAL A 149 3.67 13.91 16.77
CA VAL A 149 4.25 12.64 16.34
C VAL A 149 4.56 12.69 14.85
N PHE A 150 3.64 13.22 14.05
CA PHE A 150 3.81 13.33 12.61
C PHE A 150 5.02 14.21 12.22
N ARG A 151 5.23 15.35 12.91
CA ARG A 151 6.40 16.21 12.73
C ARG A 151 7.69 15.48 13.08
N GLN A 152 7.72 14.79 14.23
CA GLN A 152 8.88 13.99 14.62
C GLN A 152 9.22 12.94 13.57
N LEU A 153 8.22 12.18 13.09
CA LEU A 153 8.42 11.18 12.04
C LEU A 153 8.92 11.81 10.74
N ALA A 154 8.40 12.98 10.35
CA ALA A 154 8.85 13.68 9.16
C ALA A 154 10.34 14.08 9.25
N ASP A 155 10.83 14.48 10.43
CA ASP A 155 12.23 14.81 10.65
C ASP A 155 13.10 13.55 10.71
N ASP A 156 12.66 12.51 11.42
CA ASP A 156 13.35 11.20 11.44
C ASP A 156 13.50 10.64 10.02
N PHE A 157 12.44 10.74 9.21
CA PHE A 157 12.43 10.27 7.82
C PHE A 157 13.33 11.09 6.90
N ARG A 158 13.63 12.36 7.21
CA ARG A 158 14.68 13.13 6.51
C ARG A 158 16.07 12.67 6.91
N GLY A 159 16.25 12.37 8.19
CA GLY A 159 17.52 11.94 8.77
C GLY A 159 18.00 10.57 8.31
N LEU A 160 17.13 9.72 7.76
CA LEU A 160 17.51 8.41 7.24
C LEU A 160 18.64 8.49 6.21
N ALA A 161 19.69 7.70 6.43
CA ALA A 161 20.76 7.52 5.46
C ALA A 161 20.29 6.61 4.31
N ASP A 162 20.88 6.79 3.11
CA ASP A 162 20.59 5.88 2.01
C ASP A 162 21.05 4.46 2.36
N GLY A 163 20.16 3.48 2.19
CA GLY A 163 20.35 2.12 2.71
C GLY A 163 19.52 1.79 3.96
N GLU A 164 18.83 2.76 4.55
CA GLU A 164 17.99 2.57 5.74
C GLU A 164 16.48 2.66 5.45
N THR A 165 15.69 2.03 6.32
CA THR A 165 14.22 2.06 6.32
C THR A 165 13.71 2.40 7.70
N ALA A 166 12.61 3.15 7.80
CA ALA A 166 11.81 3.25 9.03
C ALA A 166 10.44 2.57 8.82
N ALA A 167 9.97 1.81 9.81
CA ALA A 167 8.72 1.07 9.69
C ALA A 167 8.06 0.79 11.05
N THR A 168 6.72 0.78 11.09
CA THR A 168 5.97 0.41 12.30
C THR A 168 6.30 -1.01 12.76
N ASP A 169 6.74 -1.15 14.01
CA ASP A 169 7.15 -2.43 14.58
C ASP A 169 5.99 -3.14 15.26
N ILE A 170 5.59 -4.30 14.70
CA ILE A 170 4.64 -5.24 15.32
C ILE A 170 5.25 -6.62 15.53
N ARG A 171 6.59 -6.68 15.61
CA ARG A 171 7.32 -7.90 15.96
C ARG A 171 6.91 -8.32 17.36
N ARG A 172 6.84 -9.64 17.56
CA ARG A 172 6.43 -10.17 18.86
C ARG A 172 7.61 -10.17 19.82
N GLY A 173 7.32 -10.10 21.11
CA GLY A 173 8.33 -10.26 22.16
C GLY A 173 9.14 -11.55 22.00
N TRP A 174 10.37 -11.53 22.51
CA TRP A 174 11.40 -12.55 22.26
C TRP A 174 10.94 -14.00 22.49
N TRP A 175 10.16 -14.26 23.55
CA TRP A 175 9.60 -15.59 23.83
C TRP A 175 8.74 -16.13 22.67
N ARG A 176 7.93 -15.27 22.05
CA ARG A 176 7.09 -15.66 20.90
C ARG A 176 7.94 -15.85 19.64
N ARG A 177 9.05 -15.13 19.49
CA ARG A 177 10.01 -15.32 18.38
C ARG A 177 10.71 -16.67 18.47
N LEU A 178 11.01 -17.15 19.69
CA LEU A 178 11.63 -18.47 19.91
C LEU A 178 10.74 -19.64 19.46
N ILE A 179 9.42 -19.52 19.64
CA ILE A 179 8.44 -20.51 19.17
C ILE A 179 7.97 -20.26 17.72
N GLY A 180 8.70 -19.45 16.95
CA GLY A 180 8.44 -19.22 15.53
C GLY A 180 7.47 -18.09 15.19
N HIS A 181 6.84 -17.43 16.18
CA HIS A 181 5.96 -16.29 15.93
C HIS A 181 6.73 -14.97 15.93
N ARG A 182 7.39 -14.65 14.80
CA ARG A 182 8.27 -13.48 14.69
C ARG A 182 7.54 -12.13 14.59
N GLY A 183 6.31 -12.11 14.06
CA GLY A 183 5.61 -10.87 13.70
C GLY A 183 6.15 -10.31 12.38
N ARG A 184 6.09 -8.98 12.22
CA ARG A 184 6.52 -8.28 10.99
C ARG A 184 6.74 -6.79 11.26
N TYR A 185 7.32 -6.10 10.29
CA TYR A 185 7.11 -4.67 10.16
C TYR A 185 5.78 -4.42 9.44
N TRP A 186 5.05 -3.40 9.88
CA TRP A 186 3.74 -3.06 9.36
C TRP A 186 3.81 -1.82 8.49
N GLU A 187 3.18 -1.89 7.32
CA GLU A 187 2.94 -0.79 6.38
C GLU A 187 2.00 0.32 6.88
N LEU A 188 1.97 0.56 8.18
CA LEU A 188 1.08 1.56 8.77
C LEU A 188 1.63 2.98 8.54
N ILE A 189 2.89 3.21 8.88
CA ILE A 189 3.65 4.41 8.50
C ILE A 189 5.13 4.03 8.36
N GLY A 190 5.84 4.67 7.44
CA GLY A 190 7.25 4.38 7.24
C GLY A 190 7.91 5.24 6.17
N CYS A 191 9.20 5.03 6.00
CA CYS A 191 9.98 5.62 4.93
C CYS A 191 11.02 4.63 4.44
N ASN A 192 11.17 4.48 3.13
CA ASN A 192 12.15 3.61 2.52
C ASN A 192 13.08 4.44 1.63
N THR A 193 14.38 4.40 1.89
CA THR A 193 15.37 5.04 1.01
C THR A 193 15.59 4.21 -0.26
N ARG A 194 16.13 4.84 -1.31
CA ARG A 194 16.46 4.17 -2.59
C ARG A 194 17.36 2.96 -2.38
N GLY A 195 18.43 3.14 -1.60
CA GLY A 195 19.40 2.10 -1.27
C GLY A 195 18.76 0.95 -0.52
N ALA A 196 17.92 1.23 0.47
CA ALA A 196 17.21 0.19 1.22
C ALA A 196 16.23 -0.58 0.31
N SER A 197 15.42 0.14 -0.46
CA SER A 197 14.49 -0.47 -1.42
C SER A 197 15.19 -1.37 -2.44
N ARG A 198 16.36 -0.95 -2.94
CA ARG A 198 17.18 -1.77 -3.86
C ARG A 198 17.69 -3.02 -3.16
N ALA A 199 18.32 -2.87 -1.98
CA ALA A 199 18.89 -3.98 -1.23
C ALA A 199 17.82 -5.00 -0.83
N GLN A 200 16.62 -4.54 -0.47
CA GLN A 200 15.46 -5.38 -0.21
C GLN A 200 15.11 -6.21 -1.46
N TYR A 201 14.91 -5.54 -2.60
CA TYR A 201 14.54 -6.20 -3.85
C TYR A 201 15.59 -7.23 -4.31
N GLU A 202 16.87 -6.85 -4.29
CA GLU A 202 17.99 -7.72 -4.69
C GLU A 202 18.15 -8.93 -3.76
N SER A 203 17.79 -8.79 -2.47
CA SER A 203 17.78 -9.89 -1.51
C SER A 203 16.52 -10.75 -1.58
N GLY A 204 15.63 -10.52 -2.54
CA GLY A 204 14.34 -11.19 -2.64
C GLY A 204 13.41 -10.89 -1.47
N CYS A 205 13.51 -9.69 -0.91
CA CYS A 205 12.74 -9.17 0.21
C CYS A 205 11.93 -7.95 -0.25
N GLY A 206 11.15 -7.35 0.65
CA GLY A 206 10.35 -6.17 0.31
C GLY A 206 9.06 -6.05 1.10
N TRP A 207 8.16 -5.25 0.57
CA TRP A 207 6.87 -4.89 1.15
C TRP A 207 5.75 -5.84 0.71
N TRP A 208 5.91 -6.51 -0.43
CA TRP A 208 4.94 -7.45 -0.95
C TRP A 208 4.81 -8.74 -0.13
N ARG A 209 3.65 -9.38 -0.27
CA ARG A 209 3.34 -10.68 0.33
C ARG A 209 4.20 -11.79 -0.27
N ARG A 210 4.33 -12.87 0.50
CA ARG A 210 4.99 -14.12 0.10
C ARG A 210 6.42 -13.91 -0.42
N PRO A 211 7.34 -13.33 0.39
CA PRO A 211 8.73 -13.11 -0.01
C PRO A 211 9.49 -14.41 -0.36
N THR A 212 9.00 -15.58 0.02
CA THR A 212 9.51 -16.89 -0.42
C THR A 212 9.35 -17.14 -1.93
N ARG A 213 8.42 -16.42 -2.57
CA ARG A 213 8.13 -16.48 -4.00
C ARG A 213 8.79 -15.35 -4.79
N HIS A 214 9.54 -14.46 -4.14
CA HIS A 214 10.24 -13.39 -4.85
C HIS A 214 11.25 -13.98 -5.85
N PRO A 215 11.34 -13.46 -7.09
CA PRO A 215 12.26 -13.97 -8.11
C PRO A 215 13.76 -13.92 -7.72
N ASN A 216 14.14 -13.04 -6.79
CA ASN A 216 15.51 -12.89 -6.29
C ASN A 216 15.74 -13.64 -4.96
N CYS A 217 14.81 -14.52 -4.55
CA CYS A 217 15.10 -15.41 -3.44
C CYS A 217 16.26 -16.34 -3.86
N PRO A 218 17.42 -16.30 -3.17
CA PRO A 218 18.70 -16.74 -3.73
C PRO A 218 18.78 -18.24 -4.01
N ASP A 219 18.25 -19.08 -3.10
CA ASP A 219 18.24 -20.53 -3.29
C ASP A 219 17.11 -21.22 -2.50
N GLU A 220 16.97 -22.54 -2.67
CA GLU A 220 15.94 -23.34 -1.98
C GLU A 220 16.21 -23.46 -0.47
N ALA A 221 17.47 -23.38 -0.01
CA ALA A 221 17.79 -23.43 1.41
C ALA A 221 17.31 -22.15 2.12
N GLU A 222 17.51 -20.99 1.50
CA GLU A 222 16.99 -19.72 1.94
C GLU A 222 15.46 -19.70 1.86
N ARG A 223 14.87 -20.24 0.79
CA ARG A 223 13.41 -20.38 0.68
C ARG A 223 12.84 -21.24 1.81
N ALA A 224 13.50 -22.34 2.15
CA ALA A 224 13.14 -23.20 3.29
C ALA A 224 13.29 -22.45 4.62
N ALA A 225 14.39 -21.72 4.82
CA ALA A 225 14.61 -20.92 6.02
C ALA A 225 13.54 -19.83 6.20
N ARG A 226 13.04 -19.26 5.11
CA ARG A 226 11.97 -18.25 5.09
C ARG A 226 10.58 -18.80 5.42
N ARG A 227 10.35 -20.12 5.38
CA ARG A 227 9.06 -20.74 5.74
C ARG A 227 8.65 -20.51 7.20
N ARG A 228 9.60 -20.16 8.07
CA ARG A 228 9.34 -19.78 9.48
C ARG A 228 8.73 -18.39 9.65
N TYR A 229 8.68 -17.59 8.58
CA TYR A 229 8.10 -16.24 8.59
C TYR A 229 6.66 -16.29 8.08
N MET A 230 5.90 -15.24 8.40
CA MET A 230 4.56 -15.04 7.86
C MET A 230 4.60 -14.74 6.34
N HIS A 231 3.44 -14.64 5.71
CA HIS A 231 3.32 -14.34 4.28
C HIS A 231 2.65 -13.00 3.99
N ASP A 232 2.39 -12.21 5.03
CA ASP A 232 1.80 -10.89 4.93
C ASP A 232 2.81 -9.85 4.42
N HIS A 233 2.30 -8.65 4.14
CA HIS A 233 3.09 -7.48 3.81
C HIS A 233 4.13 -7.13 4.89
N GLY A 234 5.22 -6.48 4.51
CA GLY A 234 6.27 -6.04 5.43
C GLY A 234 7.03 -7.16 6.15
N VAL A 235 6.67 -8.43 5.94
CA VAL A 235 7.48 -9.57 6.41
C VAL A 235 8.82 -9.63 5.67
N GLY A 236 8.85 -9.26 4.39
CA GLY A 236 10.10 -9.18 3.64
C GLY A 236 11.09 -8.19 4.26
N ILE A 237 10.61 -7.07 4.83
CA ILE A 237 11.46 -6.11 5.56
C ILE A 237 12.10 -6.74 6.80
N LEU A 238 11.35 -7.57 7.54
CA LEU A 238 11.89 -8.32 8.68
C LEU A 238 12.94 -9.36 8.23
N ILE A 239 12.68 -10.05 7.12
CA ILE A 239 13.64 -11.01 6.55
C ILE A 239 14.93 -10.27 6.13
N TRP A 240 14.80 -9.09 5.52
CA TRP A 240 15.92 -8.25 5.12
C TRP A 240 16.78 -7.83 6.33
N GLU A 241 16.15 -7.33 7.41
CA GLU A 241 16.83 -7.02 8.68
C GLU A 241 17.56 -8.25 9.24
N GLU A 242 16.87 -9.38 9.40
CA GLU A 242 17.40 -10.53 10.15
C GLU A 242 18.33 -11.44 9.34
N ARG A 243 18.28 -11.41 8.00
CA ARG A 243 19.02 -12.35 7.14
C ARG A 243 19.91 -11.70 6.10
N ALA A 244 19.62 -10.47 5.70
CA ALA A 244 20.40 -9.74 4.70
C ALA A 244 21.18 -8.55 5.28
N GLY A 245 21.15 -8.37 6.61
CA GLY A 245 21.89 -7.30 7.29
C GLY A 245 21.29 -5.91 7.09
N GLY A 246 20.00 -5.83 6.77
CA GLY A 246 19.31 -4.56 6.57
C GLY A 246 19.18 -3.73 7.85
N THR A 247 19.22 -2.41 7.71
CA THR A 247 19.02 -1.46 8.82
C THR A 247 17.58 -0.95 8.83
N VAL A 248 16.84 -1.28 9.88
CA VAL A 248 15.47 -0.82 10.09
C VAL A 248 15.35 -0.02 11.38
N HIS A 249 14.85 1.21 11.30
CA HIS A 249 14.49 2.07 12.41
C HIS A 249 13.04 1.78 12.83
N PRO A 250 12.80 1.09 13.96
CA PRO A 250 11.46 0.68 14.35
C PRO A 250 10.65 1.87 14.87
N ILE A 251 9.46 2.09 14.30
CA ILE A 251 8.48 3.06 14.80
C ILE A 251 7.58 2.32 15.80
N PRO A 252 7.52 2.74 17.08
CA PRO A 252 6.67 2.09 18.07
C PRO A 252 5.19 2.16 17.66
N LEU A 253 4.48 1.02 17.60
CA LEU A 253 3.06 0.99 17.23
C LEU A 253 2.21 1.97 18.07
N ARG A 254 2.48 2.08 19.37
CA ARG A 254 1.79 2.99 20.30
C ARG A 254 1.82 4.47 19.91
N TRP A 255 2.74 4.88 19.02
CA TRP A 255 2.80 6.27 18.54
C TRP A 255 1.70 6.58 17.51
N VAL A 256 1.18 5.57 16.84
CA VAL A 256 0.27 5.74 15.68
C VAL A 256 -1.02 4.93 15.79
N GLU A 257 -1.09 3.96 16.71
CA GLU A 257 -2.24 3.06 16.82
C GLU A 257 -3.56 3.78 17.12
N GLU A 258 -3.52 4.91 17.83
CA GLU A 258 -4.72 5.66 18.22
C GLU A 258 -5.47 6.22 17.00
N GLY A 259 -4.77 6.53 15.92
CA GLY A 259 -5.36 7.12 14.71
C GLY A 259 -5.53 6.12 13.57
N HIS A 260 -5.36 4.82 13.83
CA HIS A 260 -5.53 3.77 12.84
C HIS A 260 -6.98 3.27 12.79
N CYS A 261 -7.72 3.72 11.78
CA CYS A 261 -9.16 3.47 11.60
C CYS A 261 -9.42 2.13 10.90
N SER A 262 -9.10 1.02 11.58
CA SER A 262 -9.22 -0.33 11.04
C SER A 262 -10.14 -1.25 11.83
N ARG A 263 -10.47 -2.41 11.24
CA ARG A 263 -11.26 -3.46 11.92
C ARG A 263 -10.64 -3.94 13.24
N VAL A 264 -9.32 -3.82 13.42
CA VAL A 264 -8.61 -4.33 14.60
C VAL A 264 -9.00 -3.53 15.85
N GLY A 265 -9.16 -2.21 15.72
CA GLY A 265 -9.48 -1.32 16.84
C GLY A 265 -10.97 -1.16 17.13
N ASN A 266 -11.85 -1.43 16.15
CA ASN A 266 -13.28 -1.15 16.27
C ASN A 266 -14.13 -2.42 16.45
N LYS A 267 -14.59 -2.66 17.69
CA LYS A 267 -15.49 -3.79 18.03
C LYS A 267 -16.84 -3.75 17.33
N ARG A 268 -17.26 -2.58 16.83
CA ARG A 268 -18.52 -2.35 16.11
C ARG A 268 -18.32 -2.31 14.59
N TYR A 269 -17.12 -2.67 14.09
CA TYR A 269 -16.82 -2.61 12.66
C TYR A 269 -17.74 -3.48 11.83
N GLN A 270 -18.36 -2.89 10.80
CA GLN A 270 -19.22 -3.56 9.84
C GLN A 270 -18.54 -3.62 8.47
N SER A 271 -18.33 -4.84 7.99
CA SER A 271 -17.78 -5.09 6.64
C SER A 271 -18.84 -4.73 5.60
N ARG A 272 -18.54 -3.79 4.70
CA ARG A 272 -19.41 -3.38 3.58
C ARG A 272 -18.97 -3.99 2.25
N SER A 273 -17.81 -4.64 2.24
CA SER A 273 -17.26 -5.37 1.09
C SER A 273 -16.86 -6.81 1.48
N PRO A 274 -16.61 -7.71 0.49
CA PRO A 274 -16.11 -9.06 0.75
C PRO A 274 -14.82 -9.06 1.59
N ARG A 275 -14.61 -10.12 2.38
CA ARG A 275 -13.45 -10.27 3.27
C ARG A 275 -12.25 -10.97 2.61
N ASP A 276 -12.23 -11.03 1.30
CA ASP A 276 -11.20 -11.69 0.50
C ASP A 276 -10.39 -10.67 -0.33
N HIS A 277 -9.75 -11.12 -1.41
CA HIS A 277 -8.96 -10.30 -2.32
C HIS A 277 -9.77 -9.16 -2.98
N ARG A 278 -11.11 -9.24 -2.98
CA ARG A 278 -12.03 -8.23 -3.50
C ARG A 278 -12.37 -7.13 -2.49
N ARG A 279 -11.84 -7.19 -1.26
CA ARG A 279 -12.10 -6.19 -0.21
C ARG A 279 -11.90 -4.78 -0.75
N ASP A 280 -12.83 -3.92 -0.41
CA ASP A 280 -12.92 -2.54 -0.85
C ASP A 280 -12.96 -1.63 0.37
N LEU A 281 -11.81 -1.03 0.68
CA LEU A 281 -11.66 -0.20 1.88
C LEU A 281 -12.46 1.10 1.77
N SER A 282 -12.69 1.61 0.56
CA SER A 282 -13.49 2.81 0.31
C SER A 282 -14.90 2.68 0.87
N LYS A 283 -15.50 1.51 0.73
CA LYS A 283 -16.85 1.19 1.24
C LYS A 283 -16.89 1.00 2.74
N ASP A 284 -15.76 0.62 3.33
CA ASP A 284 -15.66 0.29 4.75
C ASP A 284 -15.31 1.53 5.60
N LEU A 285 -14.37 2.37 5.15
CA LEU A 285 -13.75 3.42 5.97
C LEU A 285 -14.79 4.44 6.47
N SER A 286 -15.40 5.19 5.55
CA SER A 286 -16.35 6.26 5.89
C SER A 286 -17.70 5.73 6.41
N PHE A 287 -17.97 4.44 6.27
CA PHE A 287 -19.11 3.81 6.94
C PHE A 287 -18.86 3.59 8.43
N ASN A 288 -17.61 3.29 8.82
CA ASN A 288 -17.26 2.91 10.18
C ASN A 288 -16.66 4.05 11.01
N TYR A 289 -16.21 5.13 10.36
CA TYR A 289 -15.51 6.23 10.99
C TYR A 289 -15.94 7.57 10.40
N ASP A 290 -16.34 8.51 11.27
CA ASP A 290 -16.55 9.90 10.89
C ASP A 290 -15.21 10.64 10.91
N LEU A 291 -14.83 11.23 9.76
CA LEU A 291 -13.55 11.93 9.62
C LEU A 291 -13.43 13.15 10.55
N ASN A 292 -14.52 13.89 10.78
CA ASN A 292 -14.49 15.07 11.64
C ASN A 292 -14.27 14.68 13.10
N GLU A 293 -14.93 13.62 13.57
CA GLU A 293 -14.73 13.07 14.91
C GLU A 293 -13.29 12.57 15.10
N VAL A 294 -12.78 11.78 14.16
CA VAL A 294 -11.40 11.26 14.22
C VAL A 294 -10.39 12.41 14.20
N ALA A 295 -10.54 13.37 13.28
CA ALA A 295 -9.65 14.52 13.21
C ALA A 295 -9.71 15.37 14.48
N SER A 296 -10.89 15.59 15.05
CA SER A 296 -11.05 16.31 16.32
C SER A 296 -10.32 15.62 17.48
N GLN A 297 -10.50 14.30 17.64
CA GLN A 297 -9.85 13.51 18.70
C GLN A 297 -8.31 13.53 18.60
N LEU A 298 -7.79 13.60 17.38
CA LEU A 298 -6.35 13.67 17.11
C LEU A 298 -5.80 15.11 17.11
N GLY A 299 -6.65 16.13 17.27
CA GLY A 299 -6.24 17.55 17.21
C GLY A 299 -5.88 18.02 15.79
N LEU A 300 -6.47 17.41 14.77
CA LEU A 300 -6.20 17.61 13.34
C LEU A 300 -7.30 18.42 12.63
N SER A 301 -8.28 18.97 13.34
CA SER A 301 -9.43 19.65 12.73
C SER A 301 -9.05 20.78 11.77
N ARG A 302 -7.92 21.45 11.99
CA ARG A 302 -7.40 22.49 11.07
C ARG A 302 -7.07 21.98 9.67
N PHE A 303 -6.91 20.67 9.50
CA PHE A 303 -6.64 20.04 8.20
C PHE A 303 -7.92 19.61 7.47
N LEU A 304 -9.10 19.72 8.11
CA LEU A 304 -10.39 19.43 7.47
C LEU A 304 -10.78 20.52 6.47
N THR A 305 -10.42 21.77 6.74
CA THR A 305 -10.70 22.93 5.90
C THR A 305 -9.41 23.46 5.25
N GLY A 306 -9.45 23.77 3.96
CA GLY A 306 -8.32 24.29 3.20
C GLY A 306 -8.60 24.31 1.70
N PRO A 307 -7.81 25.06 0.90
CA PRO A 307 -7.96 25.06 -0.56
C PRO A 307 -7.88 23.61 -1.09
N GLY A 308 -8.82 23.24 -1.97
CA GLY A 308 -9.01 21.88 -2.48
C GLY A 308 -10.32 21.19 -2.09
N VAL A 309 -11.14 21.80 -1.21
CA VAL A 309 -12.57 21.47 -1.15
C VAL A 309 -13.23 22.26 -2.27
N ASN A 310 -13.52 21.62 -3.41
CA ASN A 310 -14.25 22.28 -4.49
C ASN A 310 -15.55 22.86 -3.90
N GLU A 311 -15.67 24.19 -3.97
CA GLU A 311 -16.92 24.87 -4.22
C GLU A 311 -17.55 24.16 -5.42
N ARG A 312 -18.43 23.18 -5.16
CA ARG A 312 -19.39 22.77 -6.17
C ARG A 312 -20.33 23.95 -6.28
N THR A 313 -20.04 24.85 -7.21
CA THR A 313 -21.03 25.77 -7.75
C THR A 313 -22.20 24.93 -8.24
N GLU A 314 -23.29 24.98 -7.49
CA GLU A 314 -24.62 24.71 -8.00
C GLU A 314 -24.86 25.69 -9.14
N THR A 315 -24.95 25.16 -10.36
CA THR A 315 -25.61 25.80 -11.51
C THR A 315 -26.57 24.78 -12.11
#